data_AF-A0AAU2QYY9-F1
#
_entry.id   AF-A0AAU2QYY9-F1
#
_cell.length_a   1.000
_cell.length_b   1.000
_cell.length_c   1.000
_cell.angle_alpha   90.00
_cell.angle_beta   90.00
_cell.angle_gamma   90.00
#
_symmetry.space_group_name_H-M   'P 1'
#
loop_
_entity.id
_entity.type
_entity.pdbx_description
1 polymer ?
#
loop_
_entity_poly.entity_id
_entity_poly.type
_entity_poly.pdbx_seq_one_letter_code
_entity_poly.pdbx_strand_id
1 'polypeptide(L)'
;MSERHIHMAGSVVERHIIKGGEGNDRDVYEYALLRVVPRVERGECINAGVLVYCRAKGYVGARTHLDEARLRALHPEADVAGVRAALAAVERVCGGGDAAGQAAADDAGRRFRWLIAPRSTVVQPGPVHTGLTLDPAAETERLLDLLVR
;
A
#
# COMPACT_ATOMS: atom_id res chain seq x y z
N MET A 1 -45.24 -49.63 -11.03
CA MET A 1 -45.46 -48.17 -11.07
C MET A 1 -44.45 -47.55 -10.10
N SER A 2 -43.16 -47.63 -10.44
CA SER A 2 -42.32 -46.62 -11.12
C SER A 2 -41.89 -45.48 -10.19
N GLU A 3 -40.61 -45.55 -9.83
CA GLU A 3 -39.86 -44.62 -8.98
C GLU A 3 -39.65 -43.23 -9.62
N ARG A 4 -39.37 -42.27 -8.73
CA ARG A 4 -39.01 -40.87 -8.98
C ARG A 4 -37.68 -40.74 -9.74
N HIS A 5 -37.53 -39.68 -10.52
CA HIS A 5 -36.33 -38.82 -10.54
C HIS A 5 -36.66 -37.50 -11.26
N ILE A 6 -36.62 -36.39 -10.53
CA ILE A 6 -36.70 -35.04 -11.08
C ILE A 6 -35.27 -34.59 -11.36
N HIS A 7 -34.88 -34.52 -12.63
CA HIS A 7 -33.61 -33.93 -13.05
C HIS A 7 -33.74 -32.40 -13.05
N MET A 8 -33.03 -31.73 -12.12
CA MET A 8 -32.75 -30.30 -12.22
C MET A 8 -31.50 -30.12 -13.08
N ALA A 9 -31.68 -29.64 -14.31
CA ALA A 9 -30.59 -29.24 -15.19
C ALA A 9 -30.01 -27.91 -14.71
N GLY A 10 -28.86 -27.97 -14.03
CA GLY A 10 -28.02 -26.80 -13.81
C GLY A 10 -27.25 -26.46 -15.09
N SER A 11 -27.65 -25.42 -15.80
CA SER A 11 -26.78 -24.80 -16.81
C SER A 11 -25.68 -24.03 -16.07
N VAL A 12 -24.50 -24.63 -16.03
CA VAL A 12 -23.27 -23.96 -15.62
C VAL A 12 -23.00 -22.88 -16.67
N VAL A 13 -23.16 -21.61 -16.28
CA VAL A 13 -22.69 -20.49 -17.10
C VAL A 13 -21.17 -20.51 -17.02
N GLU A 14 -20.55 -21.12 -18.01
CA GLU A 14 -19.12 -21.12 -18.23
C GLU A 14 -18.67 -19.67 -18.48
N ARG A 15 -18.27 -18.99 -17.41
CA ARG A 15 -17.60 -17.69 -17.52
C ARG A 15 -16.27 -17.95 -18.19
N HIS A 16 -16.19 -17.60 -19.47
CA HIS A 16 -14.96 -17.44 -20.23
C HIS A 16 -14.01 -16.52 -19.46
N ILE A 17 -13.18 -17.08 -18.59
CA ILE A 17 -11.96 -16.44 -18.13
C ILE A 17 -11.00 -16.63 -19.30
N ILE A 18 -10.71 -15.52 -19.99
CA ILE A 18 -9.67 -15.43 -21.02
C ILE A 18 -8.45 -16.23 -20.50
N LYS A 19 -8.09 -17.30 -21.20
CA LYS A 19 -6.85 -18.05 -20.94
C LYS A 19 -5.72 -17.06 -21.16
N GLY A 20 -5.14 -16.52 -20.08
CA GLY A 20 -3.96 -15.67 -20.12
C GLY A 20 -2.86 -16.42 -20.85
N GLY A 21 -2.27 -15.79 -21.87
CA GLY A 21 -1.16 -16.36 -22.60
C GLY A 21 -0.01 -16.74 -21.67
N GLU A 22 0.75 -17.77 -22.04
CA GLU A 22 2.02 -18.12 -21.39
C GLU A 22 2.98 -16.92 -21.48
N GLY A 23 3.00 -16.10 -20.43
CA GLY A 23 3.79 -14.87 -20.39
C GLY A 23 3.87 -14.33 -18.97
N ASN A 24 4.90 -14.75 -18.22
CA ASN A 24 5.39 -14.12 -16.99
C ASN A 24 4.29 -13.52 -16.10
N ASP A 25 3.53 -14.38 -15.41
CA ASP A 25 2.29 -14.01 -14.71
C ASP A 25 2.56 -12.98 -13.60
N ARG A 26 2.23 -11.70 -13.89
CA ARG A 26 2.41 -10.57 -12.96
C ARG A 26 1.14 -10.35 -12.17
N ASP A 27 1.30 -10.17 -10.86
CA ASP A 27 0.21 -9.85 -9.95
C ASP A 27 -0.08 -8.35 -9.92
N VAL A 28 -1.36 -8.00 -9.77
CA VAL A 28 -1.79 -6.63 -9.51
C VAL A 28 -1.35 -6.21 -8.10
N TYR A 29 -0.79 -5.00 -7.99
CA TYR A 29 -0.56 -4.34 -6.72
C TYR A 29 -1.14 -2.93 -6.72
N GLU A 30 -1.41 -2.43 -5.52
CA GLU A 30 -1.77 -1.05 -5.22
C GLU A 30 -0.59 -0.37 -4.53
N TYR A 31 -0.38 0.92 -4.80
CA TYR A 31 0.61 1.70 -4.07
C TYR A 31 0.13 3.13 -3.79
N ALA A 32 0.67 3.72 -2.73
CA ALA A 32 0.45 5.11 -2.38
C ALA A 32 1.77 5.73 -1.89
N LEU A 33 1.97 7.01 -2.18
CA LEU A 33 3.11 7.75 -1.63
C LEU A 33 2.82 8.19 -0.20
N LEU A 34 3.83 8.17 0.67
CA LEU A 34 3.82 8.88 1.94
C LEU A 34 4.40 10.27 1.69
N ARG A 35 3.60 11.30 1.94
CA ARG A 35 3.98 12.71 1.78
C ARG A 35 4.19 13.35 3.14
N VAL A 36 5.22 14.17 3.24
CA VAL A 36 5.47 15.02 4.41
C VAL A 36 5.02 16.42 4.07
N VAL A 37 4.01 16.89 4.80
CA VAL A 37 3.43 18.23 4.74
C VAL A 37 3.87 18.96 6.02
N PRO A 38 5.04 19.65 6.03
CA PRO A 38 5.57 20.25 7.26
C PRO A 38 4.65 21.31 7.86
N ARG A 39 3.81 21.96 7.04
CA ARG A 39 2.79 22.92 7.48
C ARG A 39 1.48 22.65 6.76
N VAL A 40 0.55 22.03 7.47
CA VAL A 40 -0.70 21.49 6.91
C VAL A 40 -1.55 22.58 6.26
N GLU A 41 -1.55 23.79 6.81
CA GLU A 41 -2.32 24.92 6.30
C GLU A 41 -1.79 25.45 4.95
N ARG A 42 -0.50 25.25 4.66
CA ARG A 42 0.12 25.65 3.38
C ARG A 42 0.03 24.55 2.34
N GLY A 43 0.00 23.28 2.76
CA GLY A 43 -0.16 22.13 1.87
C GLY A 43 1.06 21.77 1.02
N GLU A 44 2.17 22.51 1.12
CA GLU A 44 3.44 22.14 0.48
C GLU A 44 3.93 20.80 1.02
N CYS A 45 4.46 19.96 0.14
CA CYS A 45 4.87 18.63 0.53
C CYS A 45 6.06 18.09 -0.26
N ILE A 46 6.73 17.11 0.34
CA ILE A 46 7.69 16.24 -0.34
C ILE A 46 7.24 14.79 -0.20
N ASN A 47 7.58 13.94 -1.17
CA ASN A 47 7.48 12.51 -0.99
C ASN A 47 8.56 12.06 0.01
N ALA A 48 8.22 11.13 0.89
CA ALA A 48 9.14 10.58 1.89
C ALA A 48 9.00 9.06 2.08
N GLY A 49 8.20 8.39 1.25
CA GLY A 49 8.09 6.95 1.26
C GLY A 49 7.04 6.44 0.31
N VAL A 50 6.94 5.11 0.24
CA VAL A 50 5.95 4.39 -0.56
C VAL A 50 5.35 3.27 0.26
N LEU A 51 4.05 3.06 0.09
CA LEU A 51 3.28 1.92 0.57
C LEU A 51 2.92 1.05 -0.63
N VAL A 52 3.13 -0.26 -0.55
CA VAL A 52 2.72 -1.23 -1.56
C VAL A 52 1.88 -2.31 -0.92
N TYR A 53 0.79 -2.68 -1.58
CA TYR A 53 -0.06 -3.80 -1.20
C TYR A 53 -0.33 -4.69 -2.41
N CYS A 54 -0.08 -5.98 -2.27
CA CYS A 54 -0.38 -6.97 -3.30
C CYS A 54 -1.25 -8.07 -2.68
N ARG A 55 -2.54 -8.07 -3.06
CA ARG A 55 -3.52 -9.03 -2.55
C ARG A 55 -3.14 -10.47 -2.88
N ALA A 56 -2.71 -10.73 -4.12
CA ALA A 56 -2.37 -12.08 -4.58
C ALA A 56 -1.22 -12.71 -3.77
N LYS A 57 -0.27 -11.89 -3.33
CA LYS A 57 0.87 -12.32 -2.49
C LYS A 57 0.64 -12.13 -0.98
N GLY A 58 -0.53 -11.60 -0.55
CA GLY A 58 -0.78 -11.26 0.85
C GLY A 58 0.21 -10.24 1.42
N TYR A 59 0.82 -9.42 0.57
CA TYR A 59 1.92 -8.51 0.94
C TYR A 59 1.40 -7.11 1.24
N VAL A 60 1.89 -6.52 2.33
CA VAL A 60 1.87 -5.07 2.56
C VAL A 60 3.25 -4.64 3.03
N GLY A 61 3.80 -3.59 2.44
CA GLY A 61 5.11 -3.09 2.79
C GLY A 61 5.20 -1.58 2.66
N ALA A 62 6.09 -0.99 3.45
CA ALA A 62 6.48 0.39 3.32
C ALA A 62 7.99 0.52 3.27
N ARG A 63 8.47 1.52 2.54
CA ARG A 63 9.84 2.01 2.60
C ARG A 63 9.84 3.51 2.65
N THR A 64 10.68 4.07 3.51
CA THR A 64 10.73 5.51 3.75
C THR A 64 12.13 6.06 3.56
N HIS A 65 12.19 7.29 3.07
CA HIS A 65 13.41 8.07 2.96
C HIS A 65 13.06 9.54 3.20
N LEU A 66 13.73 10.17 4.16
CA LEU A 66 13.50 11.57 4.47
C LEU A 66 14.72 12.41 4.09
N ASP A 67 14.54 13.23 3.05
CA ASP A 67 15.46 14.32 2.71
C ASP A 67 15.21 15.52 3.65
N GLU A 68 16.05 15.64 4.68
CA GLU A 68 15.93 16.71 5.67
C GLU A 68 16.20 18.10 5.08
N ALA A 69 17.04 18.19 4.06
CA ALA A 69 17.37 19.47 3.44
C ALA A 69 16.16 20.01 2.67
N ARG A 70 15.49 19.15 1.88
CA ARG A 70 14.23 19.52 1.21
C ARG A 70 13.13 19.85 2.20
N LEU A 71 13.01 19.10 3.29
CA LEU A 71 12.02 19.38 4.33
C LEU A 71 12.24 20.75 4.97
N ARG A 72 13.48 21.05 5.40
CA ARG A 72 13.82 22.34 6.02
C ARG A 72 13.74 23.51 5.04
N ALA A 73 13.91 23.27 3.74
CA ALA A 73 13.68 24.28 2.71
C ALA A 73 12.21 24.71 2.62
N LEU A 74 11.26 23.79 2.84
CA LEU A 74 9.82 24.13 2.91
C LEU A 74 9.44 24.78 4.25
N HIS A 75 10.03 24.30 5.35
CA HIS A 75 9.75 24.80 6.69
C HIS A 75 11.01 24.70 7.58
N PRO A 76 11.71 25.82 7.83
CA PRO A 76 13.00 25.80 8.57
C PRO A 76 12.93 25.17 9.96
N GLU A 77 11.80 25.29 10.65
CA GLU A 77 11.57 24.77 12.01
C GLU A 77 10.86 23.41 12.02
N ALA A 78 10.88 22.66 10.90
CA ALA A 78 10.18 21.37 10.83
C ALA A 78 10.72 20.38 11.87
N ASP A 79 9.82 19.68 12.57
CA ASP A 79 10.18 18.61 13.51
C ASP A 79 10.61 17.34 12.76
N VAL A 80 11.88 17.30 12.38
CA VAL A 80 12.48 16.16 11.68
C VAL A 80 12.37 14.87 12.50
N ALA A 81 12.53 14.94 13.83
CA ALA A 81 12.50 13.76 14.68
C ALA A 81 11.09 13.16 14.72
N GLY A 82 10.06 13.99 14.91
CA GLY A 82 8.67 13.57 14.84
C GLY A 82 8.28 12.99 13.48
N VAL A 83 8.75 13.60 12.39
CA VAL A 83 8.53 13.06 11.03
C VAL A 83 9.17 11.68 10.87
N ARG A 84 10.43 11.49 11.29
CA ARG A 84 11.10 10.18 11.25
C ARG A 84 10.36 9.13 12.08
N ALA A 85 9.90 9.50 13.28
CA ALA A 85 9.14 8.61 14.13
C ALA A 85 7.80 8.19 13.49
N ALA A 86 7.09 9.13 12.85
CA ALA A 86 5.84 8.86 12.15
C ALA A 86 6.05 7.96 10.92
N LEU A 87 7.11 8.18 10.13
CA LEU A 87 7.47 7.33 9.00
C LEU A 87 7.82 5.90 9.47
N ALA A 88 8.64 5.77 10.50
CA ALA A 88 8.98 4.48 11.09
C ALA A 88 7.76 3.75 11.69
N ALA A 89 6.76 4.47 12.18
CA ALA A 89 5.49 3.87 12.62
C ALA A 89 4.73 3.22 11.47
N VAL A 90 4.73 3.83 10.28
CA VAL A 90 4.12 3.24 9.09
C VAL A 90 4.80 1.92 8.72
N GLU A 91 6.13 1.87 8.71
CA GLU A 91 6.87 0.64 8.42
C GLU A 91 6.57 -0.48 9.43
N ARG A 92 6.47 -0.13 10.72
CA ARG A 92 6.09 -1.10 11.77
C ARG A 92 4.68 -1.66 11.58
N VAL A 93 3.72 -0.84 11.18
CA VAL A 93 2.35 -1.31 10.87
C VAL A 93 2.37 -2.29 9.70
N CYS A 94 3.15 -2.04 8.65
CA CYS A 94 3.32 -2.99 7.55
C CYS A 94 4.00 -4.30 7.98
N GLY A 95 4.95 -4.25 8.93
CA GLY A 95 5.60 -5.43 9.49
C GLY A 95 4.65 -6.38 10.22
N GLY A 96 3.57 -5.86 10.81
CA GLY A 96 2.62 -6.67 11.58
C GLY A 96 3.15 -7.08 12.96
N GLY A 97 2.51 -8.06 13.58
CA GLY A 97 2.86 -8.53 14.92
C GLY A 97 2.69 -7.43 15.98
N ASP A 98 3.28 -7.63 17.17
CA ASP A 98 3.14 -6.71 18.30
C ASP A 98 3.60 -5.27 17.97
N ALA A 99 4.55 -5.12 17.04
CA ALA A 99 5.06 -3.84 16.57
C ALA A 99 4.02 -2.99 15.81
N ALA A 100 2.99 -3.62 15.23
CA ALA A 100 1.89 -2.95 14.56
C ALA A 100 0.82 -2.42 15.54
N GLY A 101 0.97 -2.66 16.85
CA GLY A 101 0.09 -2.13 17.89
C GLY A 101 -1.36 -2.54 17.69
N GLN A 102 -2.27 -1.57 17.59
CA GLN A 102 -3.70 -1.83 17.40
C GLN A 102 -4.04 -2.55 16.08
N ALA A 103 -3.11 -2.53 15.11
CA ALA A 103 -3.24 -3.21 13.83
C ALA A 103 -2.58 -4.61 13.83
N ALA A 104 -2.08 -5.11 14.96
CA ALA A 104 -1.39 -6.40 15.05
C ALA A 104 -2.25 -7.58 14.57
N ALA A 105 -3.56 -7.52 14.84
CA ALA A 105 -4.53 -8.56 14.46
C ALA A 105 -5.07 -8.40 13.02
N ASP A 106 -4.65 -7.36 12.30
CA ASP A 106 -5.21 -7.02 10.99
C ASP A 106 -4.48 -7.71 9.83
N ASP A 107 -5.24 -8.19 8.85
CA ASP A 107 -4.67 -8.68 7.60
C ASP A 107 -3.95 -7.56 6.82
N ALA A 108 -3.15 -7.94 5.83
CA ALA A 108 -2.38 -7.00 5.01
C ALA A 108 -3.24 -5.93 4.34
N GLY A 109 -4.44 -6.30 3.86
CA GLY A 109 -5.35 -5.39 3.18
C GLY A 109 -6.00 -4.39 4.13
N ARG A 110 -6.41 -4.83 5.34
CA ARG A 110 -6.96 -3.95 6.38
C ARG A 110 -5.91 -2.95 6.85
N ARG A 111 -4.66 -3.40 7.03
CA ARG A 111 -3.53 -2.52 7.37
C ARG A 111 -3.24 -1.50 6.27
N PHE A 112 -3.20 -1.92 5.00
CA PHE A 112 -3.03 -0.99 3.87
C PHE A 112 -4.15 0.05 3.82
N ARG A 113 -5.42 -0.39 3.91
CA ARG A 113 -6.61 0.49 3.91
C ARG A 113 -6.61 1.49 5.06
N TRP A 114 -6.13 1.09 6.24
CA TRP A 114 -5.98 1.98 7.38
C TRP A 114 -4.86 3.02 7.14
N LEU A 115 -3.71 2.60 6.60
CA LEU A 115 -2.57 3.48 6.34
C LEU A 115 -2.84 4.54 5.26
N ILE A 116 -3.66 4.20 4.25
CA ILE A 116 -4.04 5.10 3.15
C ILE A 116 -5.28 5.97 3.44
N ALA A 117 -5.91 5.81 4.60
CA ALA A 117 -7.03 6.67 5.00
C ALA A 117 -6.58 8.14 5.09
N PRO A 118 -7.33 9.12 4.55
CA PRO A 118 -6.97 10.54 4.61
C PRO A 118 -6.74 11.04 6.04
N ARG A 119 -5.68 11.83 6.25
CA ARG A 119 -5.28 12.35 7.56
C ARG A 119 -4.78 13.79 7.45
N SER A 120 -5.22 14.67 8.34
CA SER A 120 -4.68 16.03 8.47
C SER A 120 -3.46 16.08 9.40
N THR A 121 -2.50 15.18 9.18
CA THR A 121 -1.26 15.08 9.97
C THR A 121 -0.05 15.49 9.13
N VAL A 122 1.12 15.67 9.74
CA VAL A 122 2.35 16.03 8.98
C VAL A 122 2.73 14.95 7.95
N VAL A 123 2.59 13.66 8.29
CA VAL A 123 2.72 12.56 7.32
C VAL A 123 1.34 12.19 6.80
N GLN A 124 1.12 12.27 5.49
CA GLN A 124 -0.16 12.00 4.83
C GLN A 124 0.01 10.99 3.71
N PRO A 125 -0.95 10.06 3.51
CA PRO A 125 -0.97 9.24 2.31
C PRO A 125 -1.40 10.07 1.09
N GLY A 126 -0.78 9.79 -0.06
CA GLY A 126 -1.22 10.28 -1.36
C GLY A 126 -2.32 9.41 -1.98
N PRO A 127 -2.75 9.73 -3.22
CA PRO A 127 -3.68 8.89 -3.97
C PRO A 127 -3.17 7.46 -4.15
N VAL A 128 -4.10 6.51 -4.23
CA VAL A 128 -3.79 5.11 -4.55
C VAL A 128 -3.70 4.94 -6.06
N HIS A 129 -2.66 4.24 -6.49
CA HIS A 129 -2.39 3.86 -7.87
C HIS A 129 -2.22 2.34 -7.96
N THR A 130 -2.25 1.79 -9.17
CA THR A 130 -2.07 0.36 -9.41
C THR A 130 -0.92 0.07 -10.37
N GLY A 131 -0.38 -1.15 -10.29
CA GLY A 131 0.63 -1.66 -11.20
C GLY A 131 0.65 -3.18 -11.26
N LEU A 132 1.63 -3.73 -11.98
CA LEU A 132 1.86 -5.16 -12.13
C LEU A 132 3.27 -5.52 -11.67
N THR A 133 3.39 -6.56 -10.84
CA THR A 133 4.68 -6.99 -10.29
C THR A 133 4.82 -8.51 -10.22
N LEU A 134 6.06 -9.00 -10.28
CA LEU A 134 6.40 -10.39 -9.94
C LEU A 134 6.80 -10.53 -8.47
N ASP A 135 7.32 -9.44 -7.90
CA ASP A 135 7.82 -9.36 -6.52
C ASP A 135 7.43 -8.00 -5.93
N PRO A 136 6.41 -7.94 -5.05
CA PRO A 136 5.96 -6.69 -4.48
C PRO A 136 6.96 -6.08 -3.50
N ALA A 137 7.88 -6.87 -2.92
CA ALA A 137 8.93 -6.34 -2.05
C ALA A 137 10.00 -5.61 -2.87
N ALA A 138 10.48 -6.21 -3.96
CA ALA A 138 11.40 -5.55 -4.90
C ALA A 138 10.75 -4.30 -5.54
N GLU A 139 9.46 -4.37 -5.86
CA GLU A 139 8.71 -3.23 -6.40
C GLU A 139 8.60 -2.08 -5.40
N THR A 140 8.52 -2.37 -4.10
CA THR A 140 8.52 -1.34 -3.05
C THR A 140 9.82 -0.55 -3.04
N GLU A 141 10.98 -1.21 -3.15
CA GLU A 141 12.29 -0.53 -3.24
C GLU A 141 12.41 0.27 -4.54
N ARG A 142 12.01 -0.33 -5.67
CA ARG A 142 12.06 0.33 -6.98
C ARG A 142 11.24 1.62 -7.01
N LEU A 143 10.05 1.62 -6.40
CA LEU A 143 9.21 2.81 -6.30
C LEU A 143 9.78 3.85 -5.34
N LEU A 144 10.46 3.42 -4.26
CA LEU A 144 11.16 4.35 -3.38
C LEU A 144 12.29 5.08 -4.15
N ASP A 145 13.07 4.35 -4.95
CA ASP A 145 14.11 4.94 -5.80
C ASP A 145 13.55 5.89 -6.85
N LEU A 146 12.43 5.55 -7.47
CA LEU A 146 11.88 6.33 -8.57
C LEU A 146 11.14 7.59 -8.13
N LEU A 147 10.44 7.53 -7.00
CA LEU A 147 9.45 8.56 -6.61
C LEU A 147 9.85 9.38 -5.39
N VAL A 148 10.94 9.00 -4.70
CA VAL A 148 11.35 9.63 -3.44
C VAL A 148 12.83 10.03 -3.45
N ARG A 149 13.73 9.11 -3.82
CA ARG A 149 15.18 9.32 -3.80
C ARG A 149 15.71 10.07 -5.03
#